data_AF-F0ZCT0-F1
#
_entry.id   AF-F0ZCT0-F1
#
_cell.length_a   1.000
_cell.length_b   1.000
_cell.length_c   1.000
_cell.angle_alpha   90.00
_cell.angle_beta   90.00
_cell.angle_gamma   90.00
#
_symmetry.space_group_name_H-M   'P 1'
#
loop_
_entity.id
_entity.type
_entity.pdbx_description
1 polymer ?
#
loop_
_entity_poly.entity_id
_entity_poly.type
_entity_poly.pdbx_seq_one_letter_code
_entity_poly.pdbx_strand_id
1 'polypeptide(L)'
;MIKSSLKLSINNIRYYSSAALSTNGFGGIQSILGQNQAVQFSTPISKGNTVIFKHPVEQIPFQPKKIHKKTLEHNFKENEINQMKKLRVEGKSLEKIAEQYKTQSKVVSVLTKSDPAVRQIQIENHRIKGPKSQESAEIKKARLEEWTKKNQQREYDLKVIKAAESHERIIRQRRDINEMNTIGHQESFDMILKNQTRDALKNQQKFLTPDEKKSRAKMLSNLRRRKVVDDVSKKQEMAQRAKNKTAKKTRE
;
A
#
# COMPACT_ATOMS: atom_id res chain seq x y z
N MET A 1 -53.28 -21.17 29.51
CA MET A 1 -51.97 -21.85 29.34
C MET A 1 -51.04 -20.95 28.56
N ILE A 2 -49.90 -20.63 29.16
CA ILE A 2 -48.88 -19.71 28.66
C ILE A 2 -47.97 -20.45 27.68
N LYS A 3 -47.65 -19.85 26.52
CA LYS A 3 -46.34 -20.01 25.88
C LYS A 3 -45.85 -18.65 25.40
N SER A 4 -45.00 -18.08 26.26
CA SER A 4 -44.25 -16.84 26.08
C SER A 4 -43.41 -16.87 24.81
N SER A 5 -43.52 -15.82 23.98
CA SER A 5 -42.49 -15.48 23.01
C SER A 5 -41.25 -15.01 23.76
N LEU A 6 -40.19 -15.82 23.78
CA LEU A 6 -38.88 -15.41 24.25
C LEU A 6 -38.37 -14.29 23.34
N LYS A 7 -38.52 -13.04 23.80
CA LYS A 7 -37.75 -11.90 23.29
C LYS A 7 -36.30 -12.10 23.73
N LEU A 8 -35.47 -12.66 22.84
CA LEU A 8 -34.02 -12.64 22.99
C LEU A 8 -33.55 -11.18 22.87
N SER A 9 -33.35 -10.54 24.01
CA SER A 9 -32.68 -9.25 24.12
C SER A 9 -31.19 -9.47 23.78
N ILE A 10 -30.77 -9.03 22.60
CA ILE A 10 -29.37 -9.01 22.16
C ILE A 10 -28.71 -7.78 22.80
N ASN A 11 -28.56 -7.81 24.12
CA ASN A 11 -27.77 -6.83 24.85
C ASN A 11 -26.40 -7.47 25.12
N ASN A 12 -25.36 -6.95 24.48
CA ASN A 12 -23.93 -7.29 24.60
C ASN A 12 -23.29 -8.14 23.49
N ILE A 13 -23.38 -7.68 22.23
CA ILE A 13 -22.34 -8.04 21.25
C ILE A 13 -21.17 -7.06 21.46
N ARG A 14 -20.11 -7.51 22.16
CA ARG A 14 -18.82 -6.81 22.16
C ARG A 14 -18.03 -7.27 20.93
N TYR A 15 -17.90 -6.38 19.95
CA TYR A 15 -16.98 -6.56 18.84
C TYR A 15 -15.56 -6.25 19.32
N TYR A 16 -14.72 -7.27 19.48
CA TYR A 16 -13.28 -7.08 19.63
C TYR A 16 -12.64 -7.18 18.24
N SER A 17 -12.36 -6.05 17.60
CA SER A 17 -11.43 -6.02 16.47
C SER A 17 -10.01 -6.03 17.03
N SER A 18 -9.43 -7.21 17.26
CA SER A 18 -8.00 -7.32 17.59
C SER A 18 -7.17 -7.22 16.30
N ALA A 19 -7.20 -6.07 15.64
CA ALA A 19 -6.13 -5.70 14.72
C ALA A 19 -5.02 -5.11 15.58
N ALA A 20 -4.07 -5.94 16.00
CA ALA A 20 -2.81 -5.44 16.53
C ALA A 20 -2.14 -4.63 15.40
N LEU A 21 -2.20 -3.31 15.51
CA LEU A 21 -1.37 -2.40 14.72
C LEU A 21 0.08 -2.71 15.07
N SER A 22 0.76 -3.51 14.24
CA SER A 22 2.20 -3.71 14.36
C SER A 22 2.90 -2.41 13.95
N THR A 23 3.19 -1.59 14.94
CA THR A 23 4.04 -0.41 14.81
C THR A 23 5.49 -0.84 14.74
N ASN A 24 5.92 -1.42 13.62
CA ASN A 24 7.35 -1.62 13.34
C ASN A 24 7.66 -1.10 11.93
N GLY A 25 8.28 0.08 11.85
CA GLY A 25 9.08 0.50 10.70
C GLY A 25 8.36 1.29 9.59
N PHE A 26 8.65 2.60 9.55
CA PHE A 26 8.85 3.42 8.34
C PHE A 26 7.95 3.11 7.11
N GLY A 27 6.77 3.77 7.02
CA GLY A 27 5.90 3.66 5.84
C GLY A 27 4.62 4.49 5.90
N GLY A 28 4.67 5.71 6.45
CA GLY A 28 3.49 6.52 6.80
C GLY A 28 2.73 7.21 5.65
N ILE A 29 2.72 6.70 4.41
CA ILE A 29 1.94 7.29 3.30
C ILE A 29 1.33 6.20 2.40
N GLN A 30 0.63 5.20 2.95
CA GLN A 30 -0.16 4.26 2.13
C GLN A 30 -1.52 3.83 2.74
N SER A 31 -2.15 4.63 3.60
CA SER A 31 -3.46 4.23 4.17
C SER A 31 -4.46 5.38 4.30
N ILE A 32 -4.87 5.97 3.17
CA ILE A 32 -6.08 6.80 3.12
C ILE A 32 -7.06 6.29 2.04
N LEU A 33 -6.57 5.59 1.01
CA LEU A 33 -7.42 4.71 0.21
C LEU A 33 -7.62 3.43 1.00
N GLY A 34 -8.81 3.29 1.62
CA GLY A 34 -9.16 2.17 2.49
C GLY A 34 -8.69 0.83 1.90
N GLN A 35 -7.90 0.10 2.68
CA GLN A 35 -7.59 -1.29 2.35
C GLN A 35 -8.92 -2.03 2.21
N ASN A 36 -9.25 -2.49 1.00
CA ASN A 36 -10.42 -3.33 0.80
C ASN A 36 -10.17 -4.65 1.54
N GLN A 37 -10.77 -4.78 2.71
CA GLN A 37 -10.71 -5.98 3.52
C GLN A 37 -11.58 -7.05 2.87
N ALA A 38 -10.96 -8.12 2.38
CA ALA A 38 -11.68 -9.29 1.94
C ALA A 38 -12.02 -10.12 3.19
N VAL A 39 -13.26 -10.02 3.67
CA VAL A 39 -13.76 -10.83 4.78
C VAL A 39 -14.29 -12.14 4.20
N GLN A 40 -13.68 -13.28 4.56
CA GLN A 40 -14.22 -14.59 4.20
C GLN A 40 -15.11 -15.09 5.34
N PHE A 41 -16.39 -15.31 5.03
CA PHE A 41 -17.35 -15.80 6.03
C PHE A 41 -17.19 -17.31 6.22
N SER A 42 -16.49 -17.68 7.29
CA SER A 42 -16.41 -19.06 7.79
C SER A 42 -17.70 -19.47 8.52
N THR A 43 -17.97 -20.78 8.51
CA THR A 43 -19.08 -21.38 9.25
C THR A 43 -18.82 -21.35 10.76
N PRO A 44 -19.87 -21.20 11.59
CA PRO A 44 -19.73 -21.19 13.04
C PRO A 44 -19.19 -22.52 13.55
N ILE A 45 -18.20 -22.46 14.44
CA ILE A 45 -17.66 -23.64 15.11
C ILE A 45 -18.21 -23.66 16.53
N SER A 46 -18.95 -24.72 16.87
CA SER A 46 -19.40 -24.95 18.25
C SER A 46 -18.26 -25.53 19.07
N LYS A 47 -17.91 -24.86 20.17
CA LYS A 47 -16.94 -25.35 21.16
C LYS A 47 -17.64 -25.41 22.52
N GLY A 48 -18.12 -26.59 22.88
CA GLY A 48 -18.92 -26.81 24.10
C GLY A 48 -20.23 -26.03 24.06
N ASN A 49 -20.54 -25.26 25.12
CA ASN A 49 -21.75 -24.43 25.22
C ASN A 49 -21.62 -23.06 24.51
N THR A 50 -20.59 -22.85 23.71
CA THR A 50 -20.34 -21.57 23.04
C THR A 50 -20.17 -21.75 21.53
N VAL A 51 -20.82 -20.88 20.75
CA VAL A 51 -20.68 -20.82 19.30
C VAL A 51 -19.71 -19.69 18.97
N ILE A 52 -18.62 -20.01 18.28
CA ILE A 52 -17.59 -19.02 17.92
C ILE A 52 -17.67 -18.76 16.41
N PHE A 53 -17.81 -17.47 16.05
CA PHE A 53 -17.70 -16.98 14.68
C PHE A 53 -16.33 -16.31 14.51
N LYS A 54 -15.46 -16.85 13.65
CA LYS A 54 -14.15 -16.27 13.33
C LYS A 54 -14.01 -16.11 11.83
N HIS A 55 -14.35 -14.96 11.30
CA HIS A 55 -14.15 -14.65 9.89
C HIS A 55 -12.72 -14.14 9.67
N PRO A 56 -11.87 -14.87 8.92
CA PRO A 56 -10.57 -14.34 8.54
C PRO A 56 -10.74 -13.12 7.64
N VAL A 57 -9.94 -12.09 7.92
CA VAL A 57 -9.89 -10.85 7.15
C VAL A 57 -8.55 -10.79 6.45
N GLU A 58 -8.56 -10.90 5.11
CA GLU A 58 -7.37 -10.75 4.30
C GLU A 58 -7.26 -9.33 3.77
N GLN A 59 -6.11 -8.69 3.98
CA GLN A 59 -5.80 -7.40 3.37
C GLN A 59 -5.31 -7.64 1.95
N ILE A 60 -6.24 -7.63 0.99
CA ILE A 60 -5.88 -7.75 -0.43
C ILE A 60 -5.70 -6.34 -0.99
N PRO A 61 -4.51 -5.98 -1.51
CA PRO A 61 -4.32 -4.69 -2.16
C PRO A 61 -5.28 -4.58 -3.35
N PHE A 62 -5.95 -3.43 -3.50
CA PHE A 62 -6.82 -3.19 -4.65
C PHE A 62 -5.99 -3.27 -5.94
N GLN A 63 -6.13 -4.38 -6.66
CA GLN A 63 -5.60 -4.54 -7.99
C GLN A 63 -6.73 -4.29 -8.99
N PRO A 64 -6.74 -3.14 -9.70
CA PRO A 64 -7.73 -2.92 -10.74
C PRO A 64 -7.58 -4.02 -11.79
N LYS A 65 -8.63 -4.82 -11.99
CA LYS A 65 -8.66 -5.84 -13.05
C LYS A 65 -8.48 -5.11 -14.39
N LYS A 66 -7.33 -5.28 -15.02
CA LYS A 66 -7.06 -4.75 -16.35
C LYS A 66 -8.05 -5.41 -17.32
N ILE A 67 -8.96 -4.62 -17.87
CA ILE A 67 -9.86 -5.07 -18.93
C ILE A 67 -9.02 -5.19 -20.20
N HIS A 68 -8.48 -6.37 -20.47
CA HIS A 68 -7.79 -6.65 -21.72
C HIS A 68 -8.81 -6.76 -22.85
N LYS A 69 -8.80 -5.78 -23.76
CA LYS A 69 -9.56 -5.89 -25.01
C LYS A 69 -8.90 -6.98 -25.85
N LYS A 70 -9.62 -8.06 -26.16
CA LYS A 70 -9.13 -9.10 -27.08
C LYS A 70 -8.89 -8.46 -28.45
N THR A 71 -7.64 -8.45 -28.90
CA THR A 71 -7.29 -8.18 -30.30
C THR A 71 -7.74 -9.39 -31.11
N LEU A 72 -8.74 -9.19 -31.95
CA LEU A 72 -9.20 -10.18 -32.91
C LEU A 72 -8.73 -9.74 -34.29
N GLU A 73 -8.17 -10.67 -35.05
CA GLU A 73 -7.77 -10.42 -36.44
C GLU A 73 -9.01 -10.53 -37.36
N HIS A 74 -9.09 -9.66 -38.36
CA HIS A 74 -10.27 -9.50 -39.20
C HIS A 74 -9.91 -9.65 -40.68
N ASN A 75 -9.45 -10.85 -41.06
CA ASN A 75 -9.10 -11.19 -42.43
C ASN A 75 -10.14 -12.16 -43.01
N PHE A 76 -11.28 -11.64 -43.45
CA PHE A 76 -12.36 -12.46 -44.03
C PHE A 76 -12.25 -12.51 -45.56
N LYS A 77 -12.33 -13.72 -46.12
CA LYS A 77 -12.44 -13.90 -47.58
C LYS A 77 -13.87 -13.59 -48.03
N GLU A 78 -14.04 -13.23 -49.29
CA GLU A 78 -15.36 -12.89 -49.86
C GLU A 78 -16.39 -14.03 -49.71
N ASN A 79 -15.94 -15.28 -49.82
CA ASN A 79 -16.78 -16.46 -49.60
C ASN A 79 -17.32 -16.55 -48.17
N GLU A 80 -16.50 -16.21 -47.17
CA GLU A 80 -16.89 -16.23 -45.75
C GLU A 80 -17.88 -15.11 -45.47
N ILE A 81 -17.67 -13.93 -46.07
CA ILE A 81 -18.61 -12.80 -45.97
C ILE A 81 -19.97 -13.19 -46.57
N ASN A 82 -19.97 -13.87 -47.73
CA ASN A 82 -21.22 -14.32 -48.36
C ASN A 82 -21.93 -15.40 -47.53
N GLN A 83 -21.20 -16.29 -46.86
CA GLN A 83 -21.80 -17.22 -45.89
C GLN A 83 -22.38 -16.48 -44.68
N MET A 84 -21.68 -15.50 -44.11
CA MET A 84 -22.21 -14.68 -43.01
C MET A 84 -23.51 -13.97 -43.42
N LYS A 85 -23.58 -13.45 -44.65
CA LYS A 85 -24.81 -12.83 -45.19
C LYS A 85 -25.96 -13.83 -45.25
N LYS A 86 -25.73 -15.06 -45.74
CA LYS A 86 -26.75 -16.12 -45.76
C LYS A 86 -27.24 -16.47 -44.36
N LEU A 87 -26.32 -16.70 -43.42
CA LEU A 87 -26.64 -16.99 -42.03
C LEU A 87 -27.43 -15.86 -41.35
N ARG A 88 -27.19 -14.61 -41.76
CA ARG A 88 -27.92 -13.44 -41.24
C ARG A 88 -29.34 -13.36 -41.78
N VAL A 89 -29.56 -13.75 -43.04
CA VAL A 89 -30.90 -13.87 -43.65
C VAL A 89 -31.68 -15.05 -43.05
N GLU A 90 -31.00 -16.16 -42.74
CA GLU A 90 -31.57 -17.32 -42.01
C GLU A 90 -31.96 -17.01 -40.55
N GLY A 91 -31.71 -15.79 -40.06
CA GLY A 91 -32.16 -15.33 -38.75
C GLY A 91 -31.17 -15.59 -37.60
N LYS A 92 -29.93 -16.01 -37.86
CA LYS A 92 -28.92 -16.15 -36.79
C LYS A 92 -28.53 -14.78 -36.21
N SER A 93 -28.32 -14.72 -34.89
CA SER A 93 -27.92 -13.49 -34.19
C SER A 93 -26.47 -13.10 -34.53
N LEU A 94 -26.15 -11.81 -34.37
CA LEU A 94 -24.80 -11.29 -34.61
C LEU A 94 -23.76 -11.98 -33.71
N GLU A 95 -24.13 -12.30 -32.47
CA GLU A 95 -23.26 -12.97 -31.50
C GLU A 95 -22.93 -14.40 -31.92
N LYS A 96 -23.92 -15.16 -32.39
CA LYS A 96 -23.70 -16.54 -32.86
C LYS A 96 -22.81 -16.59 -34.10
N ILE A 97 -22.99 -15.65 -35.03
CA ILE A 97 -22.14 -15.54 -36.21
C ILE A 97 -20.72 -15.08 -35.79
N ALA A 98 -20.62 -14.13 -34.88
CA ALA A 98 -19.34 -13.65 -34.38
C ALA A 98 -18.53 -14.75 -33.69
N GLU A 99 -19.19 -15.60 -32.92
CA GLU A 99 -18.58 -16.76 -32.27
C GLU A 99 -18.07 -17.78 -33.30
N GLN A 100 -18.88 -18.10 -34.32
CA GLN A 100 -18.52 -19.05 -35.37
C GLN A 100 -17.29 -18.63 -36.18
N TYR A 101 -17.17 -17.33 -36.47
CA TYR A 101 -16.05 -16.77 -37.25
C TYR A 101 -14.99 -16.09 -36.37
N LYS A 102 -15.00 -16.34 -35.05
CA LYS A 102 -14.04 -15.81 -34.06
C LYS A 102 -13.78 -14.31 -34.21
N THR A 103 -14.86 -13.54 -34.38
CA THR A 103 -14.81 -12.11 -34.64
C THR A 103 -15.67 -11.33 -33.64
N GLN A 104 -15.75 -10.00 -33.81
CA GLN A 104 -16.63 -9.16 -33.01
C GLN A 104 -18.00 -9.03 -33.68
N SER A 105 -19.07 -9.06 -32.88
CA SER A 105 -20.45 -8.83 -33.37
C SER A 105 -20.59 -7.50 -34.13
N LYS A 106 -19.81 -6.48 -33.76
CA LYS A 106 -19.75 -5.20 -34.47
C LYS A 106 -19.24 -5.35 -35.89
N VAL A 107 -18.21 -6.16 -36.12
CA VAL A 107 -17.67 -6.40 -37.47
C VAL A 107 -18.69 -7.13 -38.34
N VAL A 108 -19.35 -8.15 -37.79
CA VAL A 108 -20.45 -8.85 -38.49
C VAL A 108 -21.59 -7.89 -38.85
N SER A 109 -21.92 -6.93 -37.99
CA SER A 109 -22.98 -5.95 -38.25
C SER A 109 -22.65 -4.96 -39.38
N VAL A 110 -21.36 -4.73 -39.66
CA VAL A 110 -20.92 -3.91 -40.79
C VAL A 110 -20.97 -4.71 -42.09
N LEU A 111 -20.56 -5.98 -42.04
CA LEU A 111 -20.47 -6.86 -43.21
C LEU A 111 -21.83 -7.42 -43.67
N THR A 112 -22.80 -7.48 -42.77
CA THR A 112 -24.11 -8.11 -43.02
C THR A 112 -25.26 -7.20 -42.61
N LYS A 113 -26.38 -7.29 -43.33
CA LYS A 113 -27.64 -6.64 -42.96
C LYS A 113 -28.66 -7.72 -42.63
N SER A 114 -29.45 -7.51 -41.58
CA SER A 114 -30.62 -8.36 -41.32
C SER A 114 -31.72 -8.05 -42.32
N ASP A 115 -32.63 -9.00 -42.48
CA ASP A 115 -33.90 -8.77 -43.15
C ASP A 115 -34.61 -7.51 -42.56
N PRO A 116 -35.04 -6.56 -43.41
CA PRO A 116 -35.84 -5.40 -43.01
C PRO A 116 -37.04 -5.75 -42.12
N ALA A 117 -37.72 -6.87 -42.38
CA ALA A 117 -38.89 -7.28 -41.58
C ALA A 117 -38.50 -7.57 -40.12
N VAL A 118 -37.45 -8.35 -39.92
CA VAL A 118 -36.90 -8.66 -38.58
C VAL A 118 -36.41 -7.40 -37.88
N ARG A 119 -35.80 -6.47 -38.63
CA ARG A 119 -35.34 -5.19 -38.07
C ARG A 119 -36.52 -4.34 -37.60
N GLN A 120 -37.61 -4.30 -38.36
CA GLN A 120 -38.81 -3.55 -38.02
C GLN A 120 -39.46 -4.10 -36.75
N ILE A 121 -39.57 -5.43 -36.62
CA ILE A 121 -40.05 -6.10 -35.41
C ILE A 121 -39.18 -5.73 -34.19
N GLN A 122 -37.85 -5.67 -34.35
CA GLN A 122 -36.96 -5.24 -33.25
C GLN A 122 -37.17 -3.78 -32.85
N ILE A 123 -37.40 -2.88 -33.83
CA ILE A 123 -37.72 -1.47 -33.57
C ILE A 123 -39.04 -1.37 -32.81
N GLU A 124 -40.07 -2.10 -33.22
CA GLU A 124 -41.38 -2.12 -32.56
C GLU A 124 -41.28 -2.69 -31.14
N ASN A 125 -40.58 -3.82 -30.94
CA ASN A 125 -40.32 -4.37 -29.62
C ASN A 125 -39.57 -3.38 -28.70
N HIS A 126 -38.65 -2.59 -29.25
CA HIS A 126 -37.95 -1.55 -28.50
C HIS A 126 -38.82 -0.31 -28.24
N ARG A 127 -39.83 -0.03 -29.07
CA ARG A 127 -40.82 1.02 -28.82
C ARG A 127 -41.84 0.60 -27.75
N ILE A 128 -42.23 -0.67 -27.74
CA ILE A 128 -43.18 -1.26 -26.78
C ILE A 128 -42.56 -1.36 -25.38
N LYS A 129 -41.28 -1.75 -25.29
CA LYS A 129 -40.47 -1.60 -24.06
C LYS A 129 -40.17 -0.12 -23.89
N GLY A 130 -41.13 0.62 -23.30
CA GLY A 130 -41.17 2.09 -23.27
C GLY A 130 -39.84 2.77 -22.93
N PRO A 131 -39.69 4.06 -23.28
CA PRO A 131 -38.47 4.81 -23.01
C PRO A 131 -38.14 4.67 -21.52
N LYS A 132 -36.92 4.17 -21.21
CA LYS A 132 -36.36 4.27 -19.84
C LYS A 132 -36.66 5.67 -19.36
N SER A 133 -37.37 5.80 -18.22
CA SER A 133 -37.96 7.06 -17.78
C SER A 133 -37.00 8.21 -18.09
N GLN A 134 -37.45 9.11 -18.96
CA GLN A 134 -36.63 10.22 -19.38
C GLN A 134 -36.57 11.14 -18.17
N GLU A 135 -35.58 10.94 -17.30
CA GLU A 135 -35.42 11.74 -16.08
C GLU A 135 -35.48 13.22 -16.47
N SER A 136 -36.36 13.97 -15.81
CA SER A 136 -36.57 15.38 -16.11
C SER A 136 -35.26 16.15 -15.99
N ALA A 137 -35.13 17.22 -16.79
CA ALA A 137 -33.93 18.06 -16.77
C ALA A 137 -33.63 18.61 -15.35
N GLU A 138 -34.67 18.83 -14.55
CA GLU A 138 -34.59 19.27 -13.15
C GLU A 138 -33.94 18.22 -12.25
N ILE A 139 -34.28 16.93 -12.40
CA ILE A 139 -33.65 15.85 -11.61
C ILE A 139 -32.17 15.73 -11.95
N LYS A 140 -31.81 15.88 -13.23
CA LYS A 140 -30.41 15.85 -13.67
C LYS A 140 -29.63 17.05 -13.12
N LYS A 141 -30.23 18.23 -13.10
CA LYS A 141 -29.65 19.45 -12.52
C LYS A 141 -29.45 19.28 -11.01
N ALA A 142 -30.46 18.81 -10.29
CA ALA A 142 -30.37 18.55 -8.86
C ALA A 142 -29.26 17.54 -8.51
N ARG A 143 -29.13 16.47 -9.30
CA ARG A 143 -28.06 15.48 -9.13
C ARG A 143 -26.67 16.07 -9.39
N LEU A 144 -26.54 16.94 -10.39
CA LEU A 144 -25.28 17.62 -10.67
C LEU A 144 -24.91 18.58 -9.54
N GLU A 145 -25.87 19.36 -9.04
CA GLU A 145 -25.68 20.27 -7.91
C GLU A 145 -25.28 19.50 -6.64
N GLU A 146 -25.96 18.39 -6.32
CA GLU A 146 -25.62 17.54 -5.19
C GLU A 146 -24.19 16.98 -5.34
N TRP A 147 -23.82 16.54 -6.54
CA TRP A 147 -22.47 16.05 -6.82
C TRP A 147 -21.42 17.15 -6.64
N THR A 148 -21.66 18.36 -7.16
CA THR A 148 -20.73 19.49 -6.99
C THR A 148 -20.56 19.89 -5.53
N LYS A 149 -21.64 19.95 -4.73
CA LYS A 149 -21.58 20.23 -3.29
C LYS A 149 -20.77 19.18 -2.54
N LYS A 150 -21.00 17.90 -2.81
CA LYS A 150 -20.20 16.80 -2.20
C LYS A 150 -18.73 16.89 -2.56
N ASN A 151 -18.41 17.30 -3.79
CA ASN A 151 -17.02 17.41 -4.22
C ASN A 151 -16.31 18.61 -3.58
N GLN A 152 -16.99 19.75 -3.45
CA GLN A 152 -16.50 20.91 -2.71
C GLN A 152 -16.24 20.58 -1.24
N GLN A 153 -17.15 19.84 -0.59
CA GLN A 153 -16.95 19.39 0.79
C GLN A 153 -15.71 18.49 0.92
N ARG A 154 -15.52 17.52 0.01
CA ARG A 154 -14.31 16.67 0.02
C ARG A 154 -13.03 17.46 -0.14
N GLU A 155 -13.04 18.47 -1.02
CA GLU A 155 -11.86 19.31 -1.22
C GLU A 155 -11.55 20.13 0.05
N TYR A 156 -12.58 20.66 0.71
CA TYR A 156 -12.44 21.34 1.99
C TYR A 156 -11.88 20.40 3.06
N ASP A 157 -12.47 19.21 3.23
CA ASP A 157 -12.03 18.23 4.23
C ASP A 157 -10.57 17.82 3.99
N LEU A 158 -10.16 17.61 2.73
CA LEU A 158 -8.77 17.32 2.39
C LEU A 158 -7.83 18.47 2.74
N LYS A 159 -8.24 19.73 2.55
CA LYS A 159 -7.44 20.90 2.94
C LYS A 159 -7.28 20.97 4.46
N VAL A 160 -8.36 20.74 5.21
CA VAL A 160 -8.34 20.74 6.68
C VAL A 160 -7.46 19.61 7.21
N ILE A 161 -7.62 18.39 6.69
CA ILE A 161 -6.81 17.23 7.08
C ILE A 161 -5.33 17.50 6.78
N LYS A 162 -5.01 17.99 5.58
CA LYS A 162 -3.62 18.32 5.21
C LYS A 162 -3.01 19.39 6.11
N ALA A 163 -3.79 20.40 6.49
CA ALA A 163 -3.35 21.42 7.45
C ALA A 163 -3.06 20.81 8.83
N ALA A 164 -3.96 19.96 9.34
CA ALA A 164 -3.78 19.27 10.61
C ALA A 164 -2.57 18.32 10.61
N GLU A 165 -2.38 17.54 9.54
CA GLU A 165 -1.21 16.67 9.35
C GLU A 165 0.10 17.47 9.31
N SER A 166 0.10 18.63 8.64
CA SER A 166 1.27 19.50 8.59
C SER A 166 1.65 20.05 9.97
N HIS A 167 0.66 20.42 10.77
CA HIS A 167 0.86 20.91 12.13
C HIS A 167 1.42 19.83 13.05
N GLU A 168 0.84 18.63 13.03
CA GLU A 168 1.35 17.47 13.78
C GLU A 168 2.77 17.09 13.35
N ARG A 169 3.07 17.15 12.05
CA ARG A 169 4.43 16.93 11.54
C ARG A 169 5.43 17.94 12.10
N ILE A 170 5.05 19.22 12.15
CA ILE A 170 5.91 20.27 12.72
C ILE A 170 6.15 20.02 14.21
N ILE A 171 5.13 19.62 14.97
CA ILE A 171 5.29 19.27 16.39
C ILE A 171 6.27 18.10 16.56
N ARG A 172 6.13 17.04 15.76
CA ARG A 172 7.05 15.89 15.81
C ARG A 172 8.47 16.30 15.47
N GLN A 173 8.68 17.05 14.39
CA GLN A 173 10.01 17.55 14.02
C GLN A 173 10.65 18.38 15.14
N ARG A 174 9.88 19.22 15.84
CA ARG A 174 10.39 19.99 16.98
C ARG A 174 10.77 19.09 18.16
N ARG A 175 10.00 18.04 18.43
CA ARG A 175 10.33 17.04 19.46
C ARG A 175 11.61 16.30 19.10
N ASP A 176 11.74 15.82 17.86
CA ASP A 176 12.91 15.09 17.39
C ASP A 176 14.19 15.96 17.48
N ILE A 177 14.11 17.24 17.10
CA ILE A 177 15.23 18.19 17.22
C ILE A 177 15.62 18.38 18.69
N ASN A 178 14.64 18.58 19.58
CA ASN A 178 14.93 18.75 21.00
C ASN A 178 15.55 17.47 21.60
N GLU A 179 15.05 16.30 21.24
CA GLU A 179 15.60 15.02 21.69
C GLU A 179 17.04 14.84 21.22
N MET A 180 17.32 15.09 19.94
CA MET A 180 18.68 15.04 19.39
C MET A 180 19.62 16.05 20.07
N ASN A 181 19.15 17.26 20.37
CA ASN A 181 19.93 18.25 21.11
C ASN A 181 20.22 17.77 22.55
N THR A 182 19.22 17.19 23.25
CA THR A 182 19.44 16.67 24.60
C THR A 182 20.46 15.54 24.62
N ILE A 183 20.40 14.63 23.64
CA ILE A 183 21.38 13.55 23.47
C ILE A 183 22.77 14.13 23.19
N GLY A 184 22.88 15.06 22.24
CA GLY A 184 24.16 15.70 21.89
C GLY A 184 24.78 16.48 23.06
N HIS A 185 23.95 17.15 23.88
CA HIS A 185 24.42 17.84 25.09
C HIS A 185 24.89 16.84 26.15
N GLN A 186 24.18 15.74 26.35
CA GLN A 186 24.58 14.69 27.29
C GLN A 186 25.90 14.03 26.84
N GLU A 187 26.03 13.67 25.57
CA GLU A 187 27.25 13.09 25.01
C GLU A 187 28.45 14.05 25.14
N SER A 188 28.22 15.34 24.92
CA SER A 188 29.24 16.38 25.08
C SER A 188 29.66 16.54 26.54
N PHE A 189 28.68 16.55 27.46
CA PHE A 189 28.95 16.60 28.89
C PHE A 189 29.72 15.38 29.37
N ASP A 190 29.31 14.17 28.98
CA ASP A 190 29.98 12.92 29.30
C ASP A 190 31.41 12.89 28.74
N MET A 191 31.62 13.45 27.54
CA MET A 191 32.97 13.60 26.96
C MET A 191 33.85 14.53 27.80
N ILE A 192 33.32 15.68 28.22
CA ILE A 192 34.05 16.64 29.07
C ILE A 192 34.39 15.99 30.41
N LEU A 193 33.43 15.33 31.06
CA LEU A 193 33.65 14.63 32.32
C LEU A 193 34.70 13.52 32.18
N LYS A 194 34.63 12.75 31.10
CA LYS A 194 35.62 11.71 30.76
C LYS A 194 37.00 12.28 30.50
N ASN A 195 37.11 13.46 29.89
CA ASN A 195 38.39 14.13 29.66
C ASN A 195 38.95 14.70 30.97
N GLN A 196 38.13 15.33 31.81
CA GLN A 196 38.54 15.84 33.13
C GLN A 196 39.04 14.72 34.04
N THR A 197 38.31 13.60 34.12
CA THR A 197 38.74 12.42 34.88
C THR A 197 40.00 11.78 34.31
N ARG A 198 40.17 11.75 32.98
CA ARG A 198 41.39 11.26 32.32
C ARG A 198 42.59 12.17 32.58
N ASP A 199 42.41 13.48 32.59
CA ASP A 199 43.50 14.43 32.84
C ASP A 199 43.88 14.45 34.33
N ALA A 200 42.90 14.30 35.24
CA ALA A 200 43.17 14.04 36.66
C ALA A 200 43.97 12.74 36.88
N LEU A 201 43.66 11.67 36.11
CA LEU A 201 44.41 10.41 36.13
C LEU A 201 45.80 10.50 35.46
N LYS A 202 46.02 11.40 34.50
CA LYS A 202 47.34 11.63 33.87
C LYS A 202 48.28 12.44 34.76
N ASN A 203 47.75 13.35 35.56
CA ASN A 203 48.55 14.18 36.48
C ASN A 203 49.01 13.40 37.72
N GLN A 204 48.46 12.21 37.98
CA GLN A 204 49.14 11.22 38.81
C GLN A 204 50.16 10.48 37.94
N GLN A 205 51.42 10.91 38.02
CA GLN A 205 52.54 10.25 37.35
C GLN A 205 52.80 8.90 38.03
N LYS A 206 51.95 7.89 37.77
CA LYS A 206 52.22 6.50 38.16
C LYS A 206 53.37 6.01 37.29
N PHE A 207 54.55 5.88 37.88
CA PHE A 207 55.65 5.11 37.31
C PHE A 207 55.22 3.65 37.22
N LEU A 208 54.73 3.24 36.04
CA LEU A 208 54.38 1.86 35.78
C LEU A 208 55.63 0.98 35.96
N THR A 209 55.51 -0.07 36.76
CA THR A 209 56.58 -1.07 36.88
C THR A 209 56.82 -1.75 35.53
N PRO A 210 57.99 -2.37 35.28
CA PRO A 210 58.28 -3.06 34.03
C PRO A 210 57.20 -4.09 33.64
N ASP A 211 56.62 -4.78 34.62
CA ASP A 211 55.55 -5.77 34.40
C ASP A 211 54.22 -5.14 34.01
N GLU A 212 53.87 -3.99 34.59
CA GLU A 212 52.68 -3.22 34.19
C GLU A 212 52.84 -2.61 32.79
N LYS A 213 54.06 -2.21 32.40
CA LYS A 213 54.35 -1.78 31.03
C LYS A 213 54.14 -2.94 30.05
N LYS A 214 54.60 -4.15 30.40
CA LYS A 214 54.47 -5.36 29.58
C LYS A 214 53.00 -5.81 29.48
N SER A 215 52.25 -5.76 30.56
CA SER A 215 50.81 -6.10 30.58
C SER A 215 49.98 -5.09 29.78
N ARG A 216 50.27 -3.79 29.91
CA ARG A 216 49.62 -2.73 29.14
C ARG A 216 49.96 -2.81 27.65
N ALA A 217 51.19 -3.14 27.30
CA ALA A 217 51.59 -3.41 25.91
C ALA A 217 50.89 -4.64 25.32
N LYS A 218 50.75 -5.72 26.11
CA LYS A 218 50.01 -6.93 25.71
C LYS A 218 48.52 -6.65 25.55
N MET A 219 47.92 -5.85 26.44
CA MET A 219 46.53 -5.41 26.35
C MET A 219 46.31 -4.52 25.11
N LEU A 220 47.19 -3.55 24.85
CA LEU A 220 47.14 -2.70 23.65
C LEU A 220 47.35 -3.52 22.37
N SER A 221 48.24 -4.52 22.39
CA SER A 221 48.44 -5.46 21.29
C SER A 221 47.20 -6.31 21.04
N ASN A 222 46.58 -6.84 22.10
CA ASN A 222 45.31 -7.58 22.00
C ASN A 222 44.15 -6.70 21.55
N LEU A 223 44.08 -5.44 21.97
CA LEU A 223 43.06 -4.48 21.53
C LEU A 223 43.23 -4.12 20.05
N ARG A 224 44.48 -3.91 19.59
CA ARG A 224 44.81 -3.77 18.17
C ARG A 224 44.48 -5.03 17.36
N ARG A 225 44.67 -6.21 17.95
CA ARG A 225 44.31 -7.50 17.33
C ARG A 225 42.80 -7.80 17.37
N ARG A 226 42.04 -7.21 18.31
CA ARG A 226 40.62 -7.51 18.55
C ARG A 226 39.64 -6.40 18.17
N LYS A 227 40.06 -5.27 17.54
CA LYS A 227 39.12 -4.18 17.23
C LYS A 227 39.16 -3.70 15.78
N VAL A 228 38.40 -4.40 14.94
CA VAL A 228 37.65 -3.78 13.83
C VAL A 228 36.23 -4.32 13.95
N VAL A 229 35.36 -3.61 14.66
CA VAL A 229 33.93 -4.00 14.77
C VAL A 229 33.04 -3.01 14.01
N ASP A 230 33.39 -1.71 13.97
CA ASP A 230 32.61 -0.72 13.22
C ASP A 230 33.36 -0.19 11.98
N ASP A 231 32.63 -0.10 10.87
CA ASP A 231 33.15 0.32 9.55
C ASP A 231 33.76 1.73 9.54
N VAL A 232 33.28 2.63 10.40
CA VAL A 232 33.81 3.99 10.56
C VAL A 232 35.24 3.95 11.11
N SER A 233 35.47 3.09 12.12
CA SER A 233 36.78 2.92 12.75
C SER A 233 37.79 2.28 11.77
N LYS A 234 37.31 1.34 10.93
CA LYS A 234 38.10 0.70 9.87
C LYS A 234 38.60 1.72 8.83
N LYS A 235 37.72 2.63 8.39
CA LYS A 235 38.06 3.68 7.43
C LYS A 235 39.12 4.64 7.97
N GLN A 236 39.01 5.05 9.23
CA GLN A 236 39.99 5.93 9.87
C GLN A 236 41.36 5.24 10.03
N GLU A 237 41.39 3.95 10.41
CA GLU A 237 42.66 3.21 10.51
C GLU A 237 43.33 3.02 9.15
N MET A 238 42.56 2.71 8.09
CA MET A 238 43.09 2.61 6.73
C MET A 238 43.67 3.95 6.24
N ALA A 239 42.97 5.06 6.52
CA ALA A 239 43.47 6.40 6.19
C ALA A 239 44.78 6.73 6.93
N GLN A 240 44.89 6.35 8.22
CA GLN A 240 46.10 6.56 9.00
C GLN A 240 47.28 5.70 8.51
N ARG A 241 47.02 4.43 8.15
CA ARG A 241 48.04 3.54 7.57
C ARG A 241 48.54 4.06 6.22
N ALA A 242 47.65 4.59 5.39
CA ALA A 242 48.02 5.21 4.12
C ALA A 242 48.94 6.43 4.33
N LYS A 243 48.60 7.32 5.28
CA LYS A 243 49.43 8.48 5.65
C LYS A 243 50.80 8.10 6.20
N ASN A 244 50.88 7.05 7.01
CA ASN A 244 52.16 6.59 7.55
C ASN A 244 53.06 5.95 6.48
N LYS A 245 52.47 5.29 5.47
CA LYS A 245 53.20 4.75 4.32
C LYS A 245 53.82 5.85 3.46
N THR A 246 53.09 6.93 3.20
CA THR A 246 53.61 8.07 2.44
C THR A 246 54.69 8.81 3.21
N ALA A 247 54.52 9.03 4.52
CA ALA A 247 55.51 9.68 5.36
C ALA A 247 56.83 8.89 5.50
N LYS A 248 56.79 7.56 5.37
CA LYS A 248 58.00 6.72 5.38
C LYS A 248 58.73 6.75 4.04
N LYS A 249 58.00 6.78 2.92
CA LYS A 249 58.58 6.93 1.57
C LYS A 249 59.26 8.28 1.33
N THR A 250 58.87 9.33 2.05
CA THR A 250 59.49 10.65 1.95
C THR A 250 60.70 10.83 2.88
N ARG A 251 61.04 9.81 3.68
CA ARG A 251 62.16 9.84 4.63
C ARG A 251 63.29 8.86 4.29
N GLU A 252 63.07 7.96 3.34
CA GLU A 252 64.10 7.14 2.67
C GLU A 252 64.55 7.87 1.40
#